data_AF-A0A9X4F1H4-F1
#
_entry.id   AF-A0A9X4F1H4-F1
#
_cell.length_a   1.000
_cell.length_b   1.000
_cell.length_c   1.000
_cell.angle_alpha   90.00
_cell.angle_beta   90.00
_cell.angle_gamma   90.00
#
_symmetry.space_group_name_H-M   'P 1'
#
loop_
_entity.id
_entity.type
_entity.pdbx_description
1 polymer ?
#
loop_
_entity_poly.entity_id
_entity_poly.type
_entity_poly.pdbx_seq_one_letter_code
_entity_poly.pdbx_strand_id
1 'polypeptide(L)'
;MEEQLLENLRALRELENKYFQKFNQFYPTFVSKEQEGVFGPSELYEMAIEAQVLLASLGQTAVKRLNYVGFDLLFPFSNPVDWYNWKIMIKEKDISHTIYFSISTRVATEFQRIEMHLERKIWESYCQLSEAEFSVPKDRYSSVFSTEDSHAQECDDTTSNDQAAVNHTHININNLAYNDKTETDAVDNLDKLNKSSGIWSNVANVASTVMKLSGLKI
;
A
#
# COMPACT_ATOMS: atom_id res chain seq x y z
N MET A 1 -16.20 -24.21 0.64
CA MET A 1 -14.84 -23.81 0.22
C MET A 1 -14.80 -22.31 -0.03
N GLU A 2 -15.60 -21.76 -0.95
CA GLU A 2 -15.66 -20.31 -1.19
C GLU A 2 -16.11 -19.48 0.02
N GLU A 3 -17.01 -19.99 0.85
CA GLU A 3 -17.39 -19.32 2.11
C GLU A 3 -16.21 -19.14 3.08
N GLN A 4 -15.34 -20.16 3.19
CA GLN A 4 -14.13 -20.06 4.01
C GLN A 4 -13.13 -19.06 3.42
N LEU A 5 -12.99 -19.02 2.09
CA LEU A 5 -12.15 -18.03 1.41
C LEU A 5 -12.66 -16.61 1.67
N LEU A 6 -13.97 -16.42 1.64
CA LEU A 6 -14.60 -15.13 1.93
C LEU A 6 -14.41 -14.70 3.39
N GLU A 7 -14.53 -15.63 4.33
CA GLU A 7 -14.22 -15.39 5.74
C GLU A 7 -12.76 -14.98 5.94
N ASN A 8 -11.82 -15.75 5.36
CA ASN A 8 -10.39 -15.47 5.47
C ASN A 8 -10.02 -14.13 4.82
N LEU A 9 -10.64 -13.77 3.69
CA LEU A 9 -10.44 -12.47 3.04
C LEU A 9 -10.92 -11.32 3.94
N ARG A 10 -12.09 -11.47 4.57
CA ARG A 10 -12.64 -10.45 5.47
C ARG A 10 -11.78 -10.29 6.71
N ALA A 11 -11.30 -11.40 7.29
CA ALA A 11 -10.33 -11.37 8.38
C ALA A 11 -9.03 -10.67 7.98
N LEU A 12 -8.49 -10.99 6.79
CA LEU A 12 -7.28 -10.35 6.26
C LEU A 12 -7.46 -8.84 6.07
N ARG A 13 -8.61 -8.41 5.54
CA ARG A 13 -8.93 -6.99 5.38
C ARG A 13 -9.04 -6.27 6.72
N GLU A 14 -9.68 -6.88 7.73
CA GLU A 14 -9.77 -6.27 9.05
C GLU A 14 -8.39 -6.16 9.72
N LEU A 15 -7.58 -7.20 9.58
CA LEU A 15 -6.21 -7.24 10.08
C LEU A 15 -5.32 -6.19 9.40
N GLU A 16 -5.43 -6.02 8.08
CA GLU A 16 -4.69 -4.99 7.35
C GLU A 16 -5.03 -3.58 7.84
N ASN A 17 -6.32 -3.28 8.07
CA ASN A 17 -6.71 -1.99 8.62
C ASN A 17 -6.12 -1.75 10.02
N LYS A 18 -6.18 -2.76 10.92
CA LYS A 18 -5.60 -2.67 12.27
C LYS A 18 -4.08 -2.53 12.22
N TYR A 19 -3.43 -3.33 11.39
CA TYR A 19 -1.99 -3.28 11.16
C TYR A 19 -1.60 -1.90 10.64
N PHE A 20 -2.26 -1.38 9.61
CA PHE A 20 -1.89 -0.11 8.99
C PHE A 20 -2.05 1.06 9.97
N GLN A 21 -3.09 1.04 10.81
CA GLN A 21 -3.24 2.04 11.87
C GLN A 21 -2.06 2.00 12.84
N LYS A 22 -1.67 0.81 13.30
CA LYS A 22 -0.55 0.66 14.22
C LYS A 22 0.79 0.97 13.54
N PHE A 23 0.99 0.51 12.32
CA PHE A 23 2.17 0.78 11.50
C PHE A 23 2.44 2.28 11.38
N ASN A 24 1.40 3.08 11.12
CA ASN A 24 1.55 4.54 11.08
C ASN A 24 1.86 5.13 12.46
N GLN A 25 1.30 4.62 13.55
CA GLN A 25 1.65 5.10 14.89
C GLN A 25 3.14 4.90 15.20
N PHE A 26 3.75 3.85 14.65
CA PHE A 26 5.15 3.51 14.86
C PHE A 26 6.04 3.86 13.66
N TYR A 27 5.55 4.67 12.71
CA TYR A 27 6.32 5.01 11.51
C TYR A 27 7.55 5.86 11.91
N PRO A 28 8.76 5.57 11.39
CA PRO A 28 10.01 6.14 11.88
C PRO A 28 10.10 7.68 11.93
N THR A 29 9.30 8.38 11.11
CA THR A 29 9.26 9.86 11.07
C THR A 29 8.27 10.49 12.07
N PHE A 30 7.39 9.69 12.70
CA PHE A 30 6.35 10.17 13.62
C PHE A 30 6.66 9.90 15.10
N VAL A 31 7.63 9.03 15.38
CA VAL A 31 7.91 8.54 16.74
C VAL A 31 9.14 9.22 17.31
N SER A 32 9.06 9.63 18.59
CA SER A 32 10.25 10.09 19.31
C SER A 32 11.21 8.92 19.56
N LYS A 33 12.52 9.19 19.67
CA LYS A 33 13.53 8.14 19.92
C LYS A 33 13.24 7.27 21.16
N GLU A 34 12.50 7.80 22.13
CA GLU A 34 12.14 7.14 23.38
C GLU A 34 10.96 6.16 23.23
N GLN A 35 10.04 6.41 22.29
CA GLN A 35 8.86 5.58 22.04
C GLN A 35 9.11 4.47 21.01
N GLU A 36 10.11 4.65 20.14
CA GLU A 36 10.39 3.75 19.02
C GLU A 36 10.96 2.39 19.45
N GLY A 37 11.75 2.38 20.53
CA GLY A 37 12.55 1.22 20.91
C GLY A 37 13.51 0.75 19.79
N VAL A 38 14.37 -0.22 20.09
CA VAL A 38 15.26 -0.80 19.05
C VAL A 38 14.45 -1.70 18.11
N PHE A 39 13.58 -2.53 18.71
CA PHE A 39 12.92 -3.67 18.09
C PHE A 39 11.39 -3.52 17.98
N GLY A 40 10.88 -2.29 17.91
CA GLY A 40 9.45 -2.01 17.64
C GLY A 40 8.45 -2.71 18.58
N PRO A 41 7.15 -2.61 18.27
CA PRO A 41 6.11 -3.33 19.01
C PRO A 41 5.91 -4.76 18.48
N SER A 42 5.94 -5.77 19.37
CA SER A 42 5.80 -7.19 19.00
C SER A 42 4.51 -7.52 18.24
N GLU A 43 3.41 -6.84 18.57
CA GLU A 43 2.12 -7.03 17.91
C GLU A 43 2.16 -6.76 16.40
N LEU A 44 3.03 -5.85 15.91
CA LEU A 44 3.16 -5.63 14.48
C LEU A 44 3.74 -6.88 13.76
N TYR A 45 4.59 -7.65 14.43
CA TYR A 45 5.17 -8.89 13.89
C TYR A 45 4.12 -9.99 13.84
N GLU A 46 3.35 -10.14 14.92
CA GLU A 46 2.26 -11.11 15.01
C GLU A 46 1.21 -10.84 13.93
N MET A 47 0.79 -9.57 13.78
CA MET A 47 -0.15 -9.17 12.72
C MET A 47 0.41 -9.40 11.32
N ALA A 48 1.70 -9.16 11.07
CA ALA A 48 2.30 -9.41 9.76
C ALA A 48 2.34 -10.90 9.42
N ILE A 49 2.70 -11.76 10.39
CA ILE A 49 2.68 -13.22 10.23
C ILE A 49 1.26 -13.70 9.95
N GLU A 50 0.29 -13.25 10.74
CA GLU A 50 -1.12 -13.62 10.56
C GLU A 50 -1.65 -13.18 9.18
N ALA A 51 -1.29 -11.98 8.72
CA ALA A 51 -1.67 -11.48 7.41
C ALA A 51 -1.09 -12.35 6.27
N GLN A 52 0.16 -12.79 6.41
CA GLN A 52 0.80 -13.70 5.45
C GLN A 52 0.13 -15.08 5.43
N VAL A 53 -0.26 -15.61 6.59
CA VAL A 53 -0.99 -16.90 6.69
C VAL A 53 -2.38 -16.79 6.06
N LEU A 54 -3.13 -15.73 6.37
CA LEU A 54 -4.45 -15.49 5.79
C LEU A 54 -4.35 -15.30 4.27
N LEU A 55 -3.36 -14.56 3.77
CA LEU A 55 -3.12 -14.42 2.34
C LEU A 55 -2.82 -15.77 1.67
N ALA A 56 -1.94 -16.56 2.26
CA ALA A 56 -1.61 -17.89 1.73
C ALA A 56 -2.84 -18.80 1.62
N SER A 57 -3.79 -18.67 2.56
CA SER A 57 -5.04 -19.44 2.56
C SER A 57 -5.97 -19.11 1.37
N LEU A 58 -5.81 -17.94 0.74
CA LEU A 58 -6.59 -17.53 -0.43
C LEU A 58 -6.09 -18.15 -1.74
N GLY A 59 -4.94 -18.82 -1.73
CA GLY A 59 -4.37 -19.50 -2.89
C GLY A 59 -3.45 -18.64 -3.74
N GLN A 60 -2.74 -19.30 -4.66
CA GLN A 60 -1.57 -18.72 -5.35
C GLN A 60 -1.89 -17.49 -6.20
N THR A 61 -3.05 -17.45 -6.87
CA THR A 61 -3.43 -16.30 -7.69
C THR A 61 -3.63 -15.06 -6.84
N ALA A 62 -4.29 -15.18 -5.68
CA ALA A 62 -4.45 -14.07 -4.74
C ALA A 62 -3.10 -13.60 -4.20
N VAL A 63 -2.22 -14.54 -3.79
CA VAL A 63 -0.85 -14.23 -3.34
C VAL A 63 -0.08 -13.43 -4.39
N LYS A 64 -0.06 -13.89 -5.65
CA LYS A 64 0.64 -13.20 -6.74
C LYS A 64 0.08 -11.80 -6.96
N ARG A 65 -1.24 -11.66 -7.04
CA ARG A 65 -1.91 -10.39 -7.32
C ARG A 65 -1.73 -9.37 -6.21
N LEU A 66 -1.88 -9.79 -4.95
CA LEU A 66 -1.69 -8.91 -3.81
C LEU A 66 -0.22 -8.47 -3.67
N ASN A 67 0.74 -9.37 -3.88
CA ASN A 67 2.15 -8.99 -3.92
C ASN A 67 2.51 -8.13 -5.14
N TYR A 68 1.85 -8.32 -6.27
CA TYR A 68 2.03 -7.48 -7.45
C TYR A 68 1.61 -6.02 -7.17
N VAL A 69 0.56 -5.81 -6.37
CA VAL A 69 0.10 -4.46 -5.98
C VAL A 69 0.78 -3.89 -4.73
N GLY A 70 1.68 -4.65 -4.09
CA GLY A 70 2.52 -4.17 -3.00
C GLY A 70 2.16 -4.67 -1.60
N PHE A 71 1.40 -5.75 -1.45
CA PHE A 71 1.12 -6.34 -0.14
C PHE A 71 2.41 -6.66 0.64
N ASP A 72 3.44 -7.16 -0.03
CA ASP A 72 4.74 -7.44 0.58
C ASP A 72 5.50 -6.16 1.00
N LEU A 73 5.28 -5.04 0.31
CA LEU A 73 5.78 -3.75 0.76
C LEU A 73 4.99 -3.21 1.96
N LEU A 74 3.68 -3.49 2.03
CA LEU A 74 2.82 -3.07 3.13
C LEU A 74 3.12 -3.80 4.44
N PHE A 75 3.56 -5.06 4.35
CA PHE A 75 4.01 -5.88 5.49
C PHE A 75 5.53 -6.17 5.38
N PRO A 76 6.40 -5.16 5.56
CA PRO A 76 7.82 -5.26 5.18
C PRO A 76 8.69 -6.05 6.18
N PHE A 77 8.12 -6.50 7.30
CA PHE A 77 8.83 -7.23 8.34
C PHE A 77 7.89 -8.23 9.02
N SER A 78 8.43 -9.33 9.53
CA SER A 78 7.71 -10.29 10.37
C SER A 78 8.50 -10.70 11.62
N ASN A 79 9.65 -10.06 11.85
CA ASN A 79 10.49 -10.29 13.01
C ASN A 79 11.26 -9.01 13.42
N PRO A 80 11.84 -8.98 14.62
CA PRO A 80 12.55 -7.80 15.14
C PRO A 80 13.75 -7.33 14.30
N VAL A 81 14.46 -8.25 13.63
CA VAL A 81 15.65 -7.91 12.83
C VAL A 81 15.23 -7.22 11.53
N ASP A 82 14.20 -7.76 10.87
CA ASP A 82 13.63 -7.14 9.67
C ASP A 82 13.10 -5.73 9.97
N TRP A 83 12.44 -5.54 11.12
CA TRP A 83 12.01 -4.23 11.59
C TRP A 83 13.17 -3.25 11.71
N TYR A 84 14.26 -3.68 12.37
CA TYR A 84 15.44 -2.84 12.55
C TYR A 84 16.00 -2.39 11.20
N ASN A 85 16.18 -3.32 10.27
CA ASN A 85 16.69 -3.03 8.92
C ASN A 85 15.74 -2.10 8.14
N TRP A 86 14.45 -2.41 8.15
CA TRP A 86 13.42 -1.61 7.49
C TRP A 86 13.42 -0.16 8.02
N LYS A 87 13.42 -0.01 9.35
CA LYS A 87 13.41 1.29 10.03
C LYS A 87 14.63 2.15 9.69
N ILE A 88 15.81 1.55 9.65
CA ILE A 88 17.04 2.24 9.24
C ILE A 88 16.89 2.71 7.78
N MET A 89 16.46 1.83 6.88
CA MET A 89 16.26 2.14 5.46
C MET A 89 15.25 3.27 5.23
N ILE A 90 14.12 3.29 5.95
CA ILE A 90 13.13 4.38 5.88
C ILE A 90 13.75 5.72 6.26
N LYS A 91 14.55 5.76 7.33
CA LYS A 91 15.18 7.00 7.83
C LYS A 91 16.29 7.49 6.92
N GLU A 92 17.15 6.59 6.44
CA GLU A 92 18.28 6.94 5.57
C GLU A 92 17.82 7.50 4.23
N LYS A 93 16.72 6.95 3.68
CA LYS A 93 16.18 7.34 2.38
C LYS A 93 15.05 8.36 2.43
N ASP A 94 14.70 8.84 3.63
CA ASP A 94 13.58 9.77 3.86
C ASP A 94 12.27 9.32 3.17
N ILE A 95 11.94 8.04 3.31
CA ILE A 95 10.78 7.46 2.61
C ILE A 95 9.50 7.98 3.24
N SER A 96 8.68 8.63 2.42
CA SER A 96 7.39 9.16 2.86
C SER A 96 6.38 8.04 3.18
N HIS A 97 5.74 8.13 4.34
CA HIS A 97 4.61 7.27 4.74
C HIS A 97 3.45 7.27 3.72
N THR A 98 3.32 8.32 2.89
CA THR A 98 2.30 8.43 1.84
C THR A 98 2.42 7.34 0.77
N ILE A 99 3.62 6.77 0.57
CA ILE A 99 3.83 5.61 -0.31
C ILE A 99 3.07 4.40 0.24
N TYR A 100 3.18 4.14 1.54
CA TYR A 100 2.46 3.06 2.22
C TYR A 100 0.95 3.27 2.21
N PHE A 101 0.47 4.51 2.36
CA PHE A 101 -0.94 4.85 2.17
C PHE A 101 -1.46 4.49 0.77
N SER A 102 -0.67 4.85 -0.25
CA SER A 102 -1.01 4.54 -1.64
C SER A 102 -1.03 3.03 -1.90
N ILE A 103 -0.11 2.28 -1.30
CA ILE A 103 -0.07 0.81 -1.38
C ILE A 103 -1.27 0.18 -0.67
N SER A 104 -1.58 0.58 0.57
CA SER A 104 -2.75 0.10 1.33
C SER A 104 -4.05 0.31 0.54
N THR A 105 -4.21 1.47 -0.11
CA THR A 105 -5.38 1.74 -0.97
C THR A 105 -5.49 0.76 -2.15
N ARG A 106 -4.36 0.38 -2.77
CA ARG A 106 -4.35 -0.61 -3.86
C ARG A 106 -4.68 -2.01 -3.37
N VAL A 107 -4.10 -2.40 -2.23
CA VAL A 107 -4.39 -3.69 -1.57
C VAL A 107 -5.87 -3.78 -1.23
N ALA A 108 -6.46 -2.73 -0.65
CA ALA A 108 -7.88 -2.66 -0.33
C ALA A 108 -8.78 -2.80 -1.58
N THR A 109 -8.37 -2.18 -2.69
CA THR A 109 -9.08 -2.32 -3.98
C THR A 109 -9.02 -3.76 -4.49
N GLU A 110 -7.87 -4.43 -4.36
CA GLU A 110 -7.74 -5.83 -4.75
C GLU A 110 -8.56 -6.76 -3.85
N PHE A 111 -8.61 -6.51 -2.54
CA PHE A 111 -9.51 -7.24 -1.63
C PHE A 111 -10.96 -7.13 -2.07
N GLN A 112 -11.43 -5.94 -2.46
CA GLN A 112 -12.81 -5.79 -2.93
C GLN A 112 -13.05 -6.60 -4.22
N ARG A 113 -12.09 -6.67 -5.14
CA ARG A 113 -12.23 -7.48 -6.36
C ARG A 113 -12.33 -8.97 -6.02
N ILE A 114 -11.48 -9.46 -5.12
CA ILE A 114 -11.53 -10.84 -4.63
C ILE A 114 -12.90 -11.11 -4.00
N GLU A 115 -13.37 -10.21 -3.13
CA GLU A 115 -14.68 -10.31 -2.47
C GLU A 115 -15.82 -10.40 -3.50
N MET A 116 -15.82 -9.53 -4.51
CA MET A 116 -16.82 -9.54 -5.57
C MET A 116 -16.82 -10.85 -6.38
N HIS A 117 -15.67 -11.47 -6.63
CA HIS A 117 -15.61 -12.75 -7.34
C HIS A 117 -16.13 -13.90 -6.48
N LEU A 118 -15.79 -13.92 -5.18
CA LEU A 118 -16.28 -14.90 -4.22
C LEU A 118 -17.79 -14.77 -4.01
N GLU A 119 -18.32 -13.55 -3.81
CA GLU A 119 -19.75 -13.31 -3.61
C GLU A 119 -20.59 -13.67 -4.85
N ARG A 120 -20.02 -13.51 -6.05
CA ARG A 120 -20.64 -13.90 -7.31
C ARG A 120 -20.43 -15.36 -7.69
N LYS A 121 -19.71 -16.14 -6.87
CA LYS A 121 -19.41 -17.57 -7.11
C LYS A 121 -18.70 -17.81 -8.45
N ILE A 122 -17.79 -16.91 -8.80
CA ILE A 122 -16.97 -16.95 -10.02
C ILE A 122 -15.48 -16.93 -9.66
N TRP A 123 -15.12 -17.59 -8.55
CA TRP A 123 -13.75 -17.63 -8.04
C TRP A 123 -12.77 -18.21 -9.06
N GLU A 124 -13.18 -19.26 -9.78
CA GLU A 124 -12.36 -19.87 -10.83
C GLU A 124 -11.97 -18.87 -11.94
N SER A 125 -12.88 -17.95 -12.29
CA SER A 125 -12.58 -16.89 -13.25
C SER A 125 -11.49 -15.95 -12.72
N TYR A 126 -11.52 -15.62 -11.43
CA TYR A 126 -10.45 -14.84 -10.79
C TYR A 126 -9.11 -15.59 -10.82
N CYS A 127 -9.13 -16.89 -10.52
CA CYS A 127 -7.93 -17.73 -10.48
C CYS A 127 -7.20 -17.83 -11.84
N GLN A 128 -7.92 -17.65 -12.94
CA GLN A 128 -7.38 -17.69 -14.31
C GLN A 128 -6.75 -16.36 -14.77
N LEU A 129 -6.92 -15.27 -14.02
CA LEU A 129 -6.37 -13.97 -14.38
C LEU A 129 -4.87 -13.92 -14.15
N SER A 130 -4.17 -13.21 -15.04
CA SER A 130 -2.77 -12.84 -14.83
C SER A 130 -2.64 -11.84 -13.68
N GLU A 131 -1.47 -11.74 -13.03
CA GLU A 131 -1.27 -10.74 -11.97
C GLU A 131 -1.45 -9.28 -12.44
N ALA A 132 -1.23 -9.00 -13.73
CA ALA A 132 -1.25 -7.66 -14.30
C ALA A 132 -2.63 -7.16 -14.75
N GLU A 133 -3.69 -7.98 -14.66
CA GLU A 133 -4.99 -7.72 -15.31
C GLU A 133 -5.65 -6.37 -14.92
N PHE A 134 -5.58 -5.96 -13.65
CA PHE A 134 -6.42 -4.87 -13.14
C PHE A 134 -5.67 -3.72 -12.43
N SER A 135 -4.33 -3.80 -12.29
CA SER A 135 -3.60 -2.96 -11.33
C SER A 135 -2.28 -2.40 -11.82
N VAL A 136 -1.87 -1.28 -11.21
CA VAL A 136 -0.52 -0.71 -11.34
C VAL A 136 0.44 -1.52 -10.46
N PRO A 137 1.56 -2.03 -10.99
CA PRO A 137 2.53 -2.79 -10.21
C PRO A 137 3.14 -1.93 -9.10
N LYS A 138 3.58 -2.59 -8.03
CA LYS A 138 4.43 -1.99 -6.99
C LYS A 138 5.75 -1.45 -7.54
N ASP A 139 6.19 -1.92 -8.71
CA ASP A 139 7.44 -1.52 -9.37
C ASP A 139 7.56 -0.02 -9.61
N ARG A 140 6.45 0.73 -9.60
CA ARG A 140 6.48 2.19 -9.57
C ARG A 140 7.21 2.79 -8.37
N TYR A 141 7.43 2.01 -7.32
CA TYR A 141 8.17 2.37 -6.12
C TYR A 141 9.59 1.79 -6.11
N SER A 142 10.00 1.08 -7.16
CA SER A 142 11.32 0.44 -7.25
C SER A 142 12.44 1.43 -6.95
N SER A 143 12.44 2.61 -7.57
CA SER A 143 13.46 3.64 -7.35
C SER A 143 13.61 4.08 -5.89
N VAL A 144 12.52 4.03 -5.11
CA VAL A 144 12.53 4.41 -3.70
C VAL A 144 13.16 3.30 -2.84
N PHE A 145 12.83 2.04 -3.14
CA PHE A 145 13.29 0.90 -2.36
C PHE A 145 14.61 0.28 -2.87
N SER A 146 15.10 0.69 -4.04
CA SER A 146 16.35 0.19 -4.66
C SER A 146 17.59 0.52 -3.82
N THR A 147 18.48 -0.45 -3.64
CA THR A 147 19.77 -0.29 -2.93
C THR A 147 20.84 0.44 -3.74
N GLU A 148 20.58 0.75 -5.00
CA GLU A 148 21.53 1.50 -5.83
C GLU A 148 21.32 2.99 -5.58
N ASP A 149 22.30 3.63 -4.94
CA ASP A 149 22.50 5.07 -5.00
C ASP A 149 22.81 5.41 -6.46
N SER A 150 21.77 5.60 -7.28
CA SER A 150 21.93 6.13 -8.61
C SER A 150 22.30 7.61 -8.50
N HIS A 151 23.56 7.88 -8.17
CA HIS A 151 24.29 9.06 -8.64
C HIS A 151 24.43 8.96 -10.16
N ALA A 152 23.31 9.02 -10.88
CA ALA A 152 23.31 9.20 -12.31
C ALA A 152 23.36 10.71 -12.55
N GLN A 153 24.57 11.18 -12.85
CA GLN A 153 24.84 12.46 -13.50
C GLN A 153 23.77 12.79 -14.54
N GLU A 154 23.32 14.05 -14.54
CA GLU A 154 22.79 14.71 -15.72
C GLU A 154 23.76 14.47 -16.89
N CYS A 155 23.33 13.70 -17.88
CA CYS A 155 23.91 13.77 -19.21
C CYS A 155 22.76 13.83 -20.19
N ASP A 156 22.69 15.02 -20.79
CA ASP A 156 21.85 15.41 -21.88
C ASP A 156 22.07 14.50 -23.10
N ASP A 157 20.96 14.29 -23.80
CA ASP A 157 20.83 14.22 -25.26
C ASP A 157 20.83 12.90 -26.09
N THR A 158 19.68 12.77 -26.79
CA THR A 158 19.39 12.31 -28.17
C THR A 158 19.36 10.82 -28.64
N THR A 159 18.11 10.33 -28.81
CA THR A 159 17.49 9.54 -29.92
C THR A 159 18.06 8.20 -30.43
N SER A 160 17.24 7.13 -30.44
CA SER A 160 16.41 6.69 -31.60
C SER A 160 15.72 5.30 -31.43
N ASN A 161 14.42 5.26 -31.77
CA ASN A 161 13.52 4.19 -32.31
C ASN A 161 13.69 2.70 -31.88
N ASP A 162 12.68 1.86 -31.62
CA ASP A 162 11.23 1.88 -31.90
C ASP A 162 10.57 0.65 -31.19
N GLN A 163 9.24 0.67 -31.06
CA GLN A 163 8.31 -0.47 -30.80
C GLN A 163 8.03 -0.96 -29.36
N ALA A 164 7.03 -0.36 -28.72
CA ALA A 164 5.73 -0.98 -28.40
C ALA A 164 4.89 0.00 -27.56
N ALA A 165 3.96 0.70 -28.21
CA ALA A 165 3.11 1.71 -27.57
C ALA A 165 2.07 1.05 -26.64
N VAL A 166 2.43 0.85 -25.38
CA VAL A 166 1.45 0.83 -24.29
C VAL A 166 1.25 2.28 -23.88
N ASN A 167 0.07 2.84 -24.16
CA ASN A 167 -0.34 4.14 -23.64
C ASN A 167 -0.48 4.05 -22.11
N HIS A 168 0.64 4.08 -21.40
CA HIS A 168 0.66 4.47 -20.02
C HIS A 168 0.33 5.96 -20.02
N THR A 169 -0.87 6.30 -19.55
CA THR A 169 -1.17 7.64 -19.09
C THR A 169 -0.20 7.93 -17.94
N HIS A 170 0.99 8.44 -18.27
CA HIS A 170 1.94 8.97 -17.31
C HIS A 170 1.26 10.17 -16.67
N ILE A 171 0.64 9.95 -15.52
CA ILE A 171 0.32 11.06 -14.62
C ILE A 171 1.69 11.56 -14.14
N ASN A 172 2.19 12.57 -14.83
CA ASN A 172 3.40 13.29 -14.48
C ASN A 172 3.08 14.10 -13.22
N ILE A 173 3.39 13.54 -12.03
CA ILE A 173 3.27 14.25 -10.74
C ILE A 173 4.51 15.13 -10.54
N ASN A 174 4.94 15.86 -11.57
CA ASN A 174 5.95 16.90 -11.45
C ASN A 174 5.24 18.24 -11.64
N ASN A 175 4.58 18.70 -10.57
CA ASN A 175 4.13 20.08 -10.27
C ASN A 175 2.84 20.08 -9.43
N LEU A 176 2.84 19.37 -8.30
CA LEU A 176 2.05 19.86 -7.16
C LEU A 176 2.96 20.80 -6.38
N ALA A 177 3.08 22.02 -6.87
CA ALA A 177 3.47 23.14 -6.02
C ALA A 177 2.52 23.09 -4.80
N TYR A 178 3.10 22.84 -3.64
CA TYR A 178 2.40 22.72 -2.37
C TYR A 178 1.52 23.95 -2.17
N ASN A 179 0.20 23.78 -2.29
CA ASN A 179 -0.77 24.85 -2.17
C ASN A 179 -1.84 24.40 -1.18
N ASP A 180 -1.69 24.87 0.06
CA ASP A 180 -2.48 24.58 1.26
C ASP A 180 -4.01 24.65 1.04
N LYS A 181 -4.46 25.43 0.03
CA LYS A 181 -5.88 25.55 -0.35
C LYS A 181 -6.46 24.34 -1.09
N THR A 182 -5.64 23.52 -1.74
CA THR A 182 -6.14 22.37 -2.53
C THR A 182 -6.52 21.17 -1.68
N GLU A 183 -6.00 21.08 -0.45
CA GLU A 183 -6.26 19.96 0.46
C GLU A 183 -7.65 20.06 1.09
N THR A 184 -8.08 21.26 1.50
CA THR A 184 -9.43 21.50 2.04
C THR A 184 -10.52 21.20 1.01
N ASP A 185 -10.31 21.62 -0.25
CA ASP A 185 -11.24 21.36 -1.35
C ASP A 185 -11.25 19.88 -1.80
N ALA A 186 -10.11 19.17 -1.70
CA ALA A 186 -10.04 17.74 -1.98
C ALA A 186 -10.77 16.91 -0.91
N VAL A 187 -10.65 17.30 0.36
CA VAL A 187 -11.30 16.65 1.51
C VAL A 187 -12.82 16.85 1.49
N ASP A 188 -13.30 18.06 1.18
CA ASP A 188 -14.73 18.35 1.05
C ASP A 188 -15.39 17.58 -0.11
N ASN A 189 -14.63 17.29 -1.17
CA ASN A 189 -15.09 16.44 -2.27
C ASN A 189 -15.01 14.94 -1.92
N LEU A 190 -14.04 14.51 -1.12
CA LEU A 190 -13.91 13.15 -0.57
C LEU A 190 -15.09 12.81 0.37
N ASP A 191 -15.48 13.72 1.25
CA ASP A 191 -16.61 13.54 2.17
C ASP A 191 -17.97 13.47 1.44
N LYS A 192 -18.10 14.17 0.31
CA LYS A 192 -19.27 14.05 -0.58
C LYS A 192 -19.30 12.71 -1.32
N LEU A 193 -18.14 12.11 -1.64
CA LEU A 193 -18.01 10.82 -2.33
C LEU A 193 -18.11 9.60 -1.39
N ASN A 194 -17.80 9.80 -0.10
CA ASN A 194 -17.85 8.83 1.00
C ASN A 194 -19.21 8.09 1.11
N LYS A 195 -20.29 8.68 0.59
CA LYS A 195 -21.65 8.11 0.65
C LYS A 195 -21.95 7.02 -0.38
N SER A 196 -21.03 6.67 -1.30
CA SER A 196 -21.38 5.87 -2.48
C SER A 196 -20.57 4.59 -2.76
N SER A 197 -19.47 4.27 -2.04
CA SER A 197 -18.69 3.04 -2.31
C SER A 197 -17.82 2.59 -1.12
N GLY A 198 -17.74 1.28 -0.88
CA GLY A 198 -16.95 0.65 0.18
C GLY A 198 -15.42 0.78 0.03
N ILE A 199 -14.93 1.21 -1.14
CA ILE A 199 -13.52 1.62 -1.33
C ILE A 199 -13.21 2.83 -0.44
N TRP A 200 -14.13 3.78 -0.38
CA TRP A 200 -13.89 5.07 0.25
C TRP A 200 -14.04 5.04 1.76
N SER A 201 -14.81 4.10 2.34
CA SER A 201 -14.82 3.92 3.80
C SER A 201 -13.45 3.45 4.32
N ASN A 202 -12.77 2.58 3.58
CA ASN A 202 -11.42 2.15 3.93
C ASN A 202 -10.41 3.28 3.69
N VAL A 203 -10.49 3.97 2.55
CA VAL A 203 -9.64 5.14 2.28
C VAL A 203 -9.86 6.25 3.32
N ALA A 204 -11.08 6.51 3.78
CA ALA A 204 -11.39 7.50 4.81
C ALA A 204 -10.86 7.08 6.20
N ASN A 205 -11.00 5.80 6.58
CA ASN A 205 -10.42 5.28 7.83
C ASN A 205 -8.88 5.38 7.83
N VAL A 206 -8.27 5.04 6.70
CA VAL A 206 -6.82 5.09 6.49
C VAL A 206 -6.34 6.55 6.41
N ALA A 207 -7.04 7.43 5.69
CA ALA A 207 -6.70 8.85 5.54
C ALA A 207 -6.87 9.63 6.85
N SER A 208 -7.94 9.37 7.60
CA SER A 208 -8.16 9.98 8.93
C SER A 208 -7.07 9.60 9.93
N THR A 209 -6.49 8.40 9.80
CA THR A 209 -5.35 7.96 10.63
C THR A 209 -4.08 8.70 10.26
N VAL A 210 -3.81 8.83 8.95
CA VAL A 210 -2.66 9.60 8.44
C VAL A 210 -2.75 11.07 8.87
N MET A 211 -3.91 11.71 8.73
CA MET A 211 -4.12 13.12 9.11
C MET A 211 -3.92 13.38 10.61
N LYS A 212 -4.45 12.49 11.47
CA LYS A 212 -4.27 12.61 12.93
C LYS A 212 -2.81 12.54 13.35
N LEU A 213 -2.00 11.74 12.66
CA LEU A 213 -0.60 11.48 13.02
C LEU A 213 0.37 12.46 12.34
N SER A 214 0.03 12.99 11.16
CA SER A 214 0.84 13.98 10.43
C SER A 214 0.67 15.42 10.94
N GLY A 215 -0.27 15.67 11.85
CA GLY A 215 -0.50 17.00 12.44
C GLY A 215 -1.30 17.96 11.56
N LEU A 216 -1.84 17.51 10.42
CA LEU A 216 -2.76 18.26 9.58
C LEU A 216 -4.11 18.41 10.31
N LYS A 217 -4.44 19.65 10.69
CA LYS A 217 -5.72 20.01 11.34
C LYS A 217 -6.78 20.29 10.27
N ILE A 218 -8.00 19.83 10.55
CA ILE A 218 -9.25 20.26 9.89
C ILE A 218 -9.48 21.74 10.17
#